data_AF-A0A2V5KY72-F1
#
_entry.id   AF-A0A2V5KY72-F1
#
_cell.length_a   1.000
_cell.length_b   1.000
_cell.length_c   1.000
_cell.angle_alpha   90.00
_cell.angle_beta   90.00
_cell.angle_gamma   90.00
#
_symmetry.space_group_name_H-M   'P 1'
#
loop_
_entity.id
_entity.type
_entity.pdbx_description
1 polymer ?
#
loop_
_entity_poly.entity_id
_entity_poly.type
_entity_poly.pdbx_seq_one_letter_code
_entity_poly.pdbx_strand_id
1 'polypeptide(L)'
;MKRITLALILGLGATIAQGDEFDVLSHDIFRPTDVLAQRDEWGLVHQGPRVNATDFAPRYRWRWIYYLKAPEQLVLQPAYVGSMQAALRRLGYYCGPVDGVYTEEVADAIARLQKNCSMKVTGTLTDPVRRALHLP
;
A
#
# COMPACT_ATOMS: atom_id res chain seq x y z
N MET A 1 38.59 -22.19 16.94
CA MET A 1 37.22 -22.71 16.81
C MET A 1 36.20 -21.57 16.83
N LYS A 2 36.07 -20.80 15.74
CA LYS A 2 35.08 -19.71 15.56
C LYS A 2 34.87 -19.46 14.06
N ARG A 3 34.40 -20.47 13.32
CA ARG A 3 34.10 -20.36 11.87
C ARG A 3 32.77 -21.00 11.46
N ILE A 4 32.04 -21.61 12.40
CA ILE A 4 30.85 -22.42 12.09
C ILE A 4 29.54 -21.63 12.33
N THR A 5 29.60 -20.48 13.01
CA THR A 5 28.38 -19.72 13.35
C THR A 5 27.75 -18.97 12.17
N LEU A 6 28.44 -18.84 11.03
CA LEU A 6 27.91 -18.12 9.86
C LEU A 6 27.09 -19.01 8.91
N ALA A 7 27.11 -20.34 9.10
CA ALA A 7 26.33 -21.25 8.29
C ALA A 7 24.87 -21.41 8.77
N LEU A 8 24.54 -20.99 10.00
CA LEU A 8 23.19 -21.17 10.55
C LEU A 8 22.17 -20.16 9.98
N ILE A 9 22.63 -19.03 9.42
CA ILE A 9 21.75 -18.00 8.85
C ILE A 9 21.26 -18.39 7.44
N LEU A 10 22.00 -19.24 6.71
CA LEU A 10 21.57 -19.74 5.39
C LEU A 10 20.65 -20.96 5.46
N GLY A 11 20.56 -21.64 6.62
CA GLY A 11 19.71 -22.81 6.81
C GLY A 11 18.25 -22.51 7.14
N LEU A 12 17.91 -21.25 7.47
CA LEU A 12 16.55 -20.85 7.87
C LEU A 12 15.66 -20.42 6.69
N GLY A 13 16.05 -20.74 5.44
CA GLY A 13 15.24 -20.46 4.25
C GLY A 13 14.31 -21.59 3.81
N ALA A 14 14.42 -22.78 4.42
CA ALA A 14 13.86 -24.02 3.85
C ALA A 14 12.63 -24.58 4.58
N THR A 15 12.00 -23.85 5.52
CA THR A 15 10.81 -24.34 6.26
C THR A 15 9.56 -23.50 6.05
N ILE A 16 9.49 -22.76 4.96
CA ILE A 16 8.23 -22.13 4.53
C ILE A 16 7.60 -23.01 3.45
N ALA A 17 7.06 -24.14 3.89
CA ALA A 17 6.28 -25.03 3.05
C ALA A 17 5.13 -25.60 3.88
N GLN A 18 4.12 -24.77 4.17
CA GLN A 18 2.72 -25.16 4.39
C GLN A 18 1.88 -23.94 4.79
N GLY A 19 0.94 -23.58 3.91
CA GLY A 19 -0.03 -22.51 4.08
C GLY A 19 -0.21 -21.73 2.78
N ASP A 20 -1.43 -21.62 2.29
CA ASP A 20 -1.91 -20.81 1.16
C ASP A 20 -1.68 -19.28 1.33
N GLU A 21 -0.52 -18.86 1.87
CA GLU A 21 -0.26 -17.51 2.38
C GLU A 21 1.15 -17.02 1.98
N PHE A 22 1.58 -17.28 0.75
CA PHE A 22 2.88 -16.82 0.23
C PHE A 22 2.83 -16.06 -1.10
N ASP A 23 1.68 -15.49 -1.44
CA ASP A 23 1.62 -14.49 -2.53
C ASP A 23 2.17 -13.11 -2.10
N VAL A 24 2.26 -12.88 -0.78
CA VAL A 24 2.71 -11.61 -0.17
C VAL A 24 4.21 -11.38 -0.35
N LEU A 25 5.04 -12.44 -0.43
CA LEU A 25 6.50 -12.31 -0.48
C LEU A 25 7.10 -12.36 -1.89
N SER A 26 6.44 -13.04 -2.84
CA SER A 26 6.98 -13.23 -4.20
C SER A 26 6.52 -12.14 -5.18
N HIS A 27 5.30 -11.61 -5.05
CA HIS A 27 4.74 -10.68 -6.05
C HIS A 27 5.07 -9.20 -5.84
N ASP A 28 5.47 -8.79 -4.63
CA ASP A 28 5.54 -7.36 -4.24
C ASP A 28 6.94 -6.84 -3.83
N ILE A 29 7.90 -7.70 -3.51
CA ILE A 29 9.21 -7.27 -2.97
C ILE A 29 10.18 -6.80 -4.07
N PHE A 30 10.16 -7.43 -5.25
CA PHE A 30 11.19 -7.27 -6.29
C PHE A 30 10.71 -6.70 -7.63
N ARG A 31 9.47 -6.20 -7.74
CA ARG A 31 9.03 -5.57 -9.00
C ARG A 31 9.71 -4.20 -9.19
N PRO A 32 10.36 -3.93 -10.34
CA PRO A 32 10.99 -2.64 -10.64
C PRO A 32 10.00 -1.53 -11.04
N THR A 33 8.69 -1.79 -10.94
CA THR A 33 7.64 -0.85 -11.38
C THR A 33 7.16 0.02 -10.22
N ASP A 34 6.39 1.05 -10.57
CA ASP A 34 5.81 2.02 -9.63
C ASP A 34 5.16 1.34 -8.40
N VAL A 35 5.69 1.68 -7.23
CA VAL A 35 5.37 1.07 -5.92
C VAL A 35 3.97 1.48 -5.42
N LEU A 36 3.50 2.66 -5.82
CA LEU A 36 2.20 3.20 -5.42
C LEU A 36 1.14 3.07 -6.52
N ALA A 37 1.49 2.47 -7.66
CA ALA A 37 0.51 2.21 -8.71
C ALA A 37 -0.57 1.24 -8.21
N GLN A 38 -1.82 1.51 -8.61
CA GLN A 38 -2.95 0.66 -8.27
C GLN A 38 -2.83 -0.72 -8.90
N ARG A 39 -3.31 -1.72 -8.15
CA ARG A 39 -3.30 -3.11 -8.57
C ARG A 39 -4.65 -3.77 -8.30
N ASP A 40 -4.93 -4.82 -9.05
CA ASP A 40 -5.99 -5.78 -8.79
C ASP A 40 -5.47 -7.21 -8.94
N GLU A 41 -6.38 -8.18 -8.90
CA GLU A 41 -6.10 -9.61 -9.05
C GLU A 41 -5.32 -9.95 -10.34
N TRP A 42 -5.38 -9.11 -11.38
CA TRP A 42 -4.73 -9.36 -12.67
C TRP A 42 -3.43 -8.55 -12.86
N GLY A 43 -3.11 -7.60 -11.98
CA GLY A 43 -1.84 -6.89 -11.98
C GLY A 43 -1.96 -5.37 -11.89
N LEU A 44 -1.12 -4.65 -12.65
CA LEU A 44 -1.15 -3.19 -12.68
C LEU A 44 -2.43 -2.71 -13.35
N VAL A 45 -3.18 -1.89 -12.64
CA VAL A 45 -4.38 -1.25 -13.19
C VAL A 45 -3.89 -0.17 -14.13
N HIS A 46 -4.44 -0.12 -15.34
CA HIS A 46 -4.13 0.94 -16.28
C HIS A 46 -4.32 2.29 -15.59
N GLN A 47 -3.26 3.10 -15.56
CA GLN A 47 -3.35 4.48 -15.09
C GLN A 47 -4.49 5.14 -15.86
N GLY A 48 -5.39 5.81 -15.14
CA GLY A 48 -6.56 6.42 -15.74
C GLY A 48 -6.17 7.34 -16.91
N PRO A 49 -7.12 7.70 -17.78
CA PRO A 49 -6.84 8.51 -18.97
C PRO A 49 -6.24 9.90 -18.68
N ARG A 50 -6.15 10.29 -17.40
CA ARG A 50 -5.55 11.54 -16.92
C ARG A 50 -4.46 11.23 -15.92
N VAL A 51 -3.30 11.84 -16.13
CA VAL A 51 -2.19 11.86 -15.16
C VAL A 51 -2.45 12.97 -14.15
N ASN A 52 -2.32 12.67 -12.86
CA ASN A 52 -2.48 13.64 -11.78
C ASN A 52 -1.13 14.25 -11.42
N ALA A 53 -1.11 15.46 -10.84
CA ALA A 53 0.13 16.08 -10.37
C ALA A 53 0.85 15.21 -9.32
N THR A 54 0.09 14.44 -8.53
CA THR A 54 0.60 13.46 -7.56
C THR A 54 1.41 12.34 -8.20
N ASP A 55 1.19 12.05 -9.49
CA ASP A 55 1.89 10.95 -10.14
C ASP A 55 3.39 11.24 -10.32
N PHE A 56 3.75 12.53 -10.38
CA PHE A 56 5.13 12.99 -10.51
C PHE A 56 5.81 13.26 -9.16
N ALA A 57 5.07 13.16 -8.04
CA ALA A 57 5.65 13.41 -6.73
C ALA A 57 6.68 12.32 -6.36
N PRO A 58 7.73 12.65 -5.59
CA PRO A 58 8.76 11.69 -5.20
C PRO A 58 8.20 10.46 -4.50
N ARG A 59 8.67 9.27 -4.91
CA ARG A 59 8.26 7.98 -4.34
C ARG A 59 9.46 7.24 -3.78
N TYR A 60 9.25 6.45 -2.74
CA TYR A 60 10.29 5.55 -2.28
C TYR A 60 10.46 4.43 -3.30
N ARG A 61 11.71 4.15 -3.64
CA ARG A 61 12.07 3.10 -4.60
C ARG A 61 11.63 1.71 -4.13
N TRP A 62 11.57 1.50 -2.83
CA TRP A 62 11.29 0.19 -2.25
C TRP A 62 9.98 0.18 -1.49
N ARG A 63 9.14 -0.82 -1.77
CA ARG A 63 7.83 -1.01 -1.14
C ARG A 63 7.91 -1.12 0.38
N TRP A 64 8.88 -1.89 0.88
CA TRP A 64 9.06 -2.13 2.31
C TRP A 64 9.36 -0.87 3.13
N ILE A 65 9.83 0.21 2.51
CA ILE A 65 10.05 1.50 3.19
C ILE A 65 8.71 2.07 3.69
N TYR A 66 7.61 1.89 2.96
CA TYR A 66 6.30 2.40 3.36
C TYR A 66 5.74 1.67 4.59
N TYR A 67 5.96 0.35 4.73
CA TYR A 67 5.55 -0.40 5.92
C TYR A 67 6.25 0.06 7.22
N LEU A 68 7.43 0.66 7.10
CA LEU A 68 8.16 1.23 8.24
C LEU A 68 7.70 2.64 8.62
N LYS A 69 6.81 3.27 7.83
CA LYS A 69 6.29 4.61 8.08
C LYS A 69 5.03 4.57 8.92
N ALA A 70 4.94 5.52 9.83
CA ALA A 70 3.72 5.74 10.58
C ALA A 70 2.64 6.37 9.66
N PRO A 71 1.34 6.10 9.88
CA PRO A 71 0.26 6.63 9.04
C PRO A 71 0.30 8.15 8.90
N GLU A 72 0.64 8.88 9.98
CA GLU A 72 0.79 10.33 9.97
C GLU A 72 1.90 10.84 9.04
N GLN A 73 2.93 10.04 8.78
CA GLN A 73 3.98 10.39 7.82
C GLN A 73 3.56 10.11 6.38
N LEU A 74 2.64 9.16 6.18
CA LEU A 74 2.14 8.77 4.86
C LEU A 74 1.10 9.77 4.35
N VAL A 75 0.22 10.27 5.22
CA VAL A 75 -0.79 11.29 4.86
C VAL A 75 -0.17 12.65 4.52
N LEU A 76 1.10 12.88 4.85
CA LEU A 76 1.85 14.07 4.43
C LEU A 76 2.49 13.93 3.04
N GLN A 77 2.53 12.72 2.47
CA GLN A 77 3.16 12.46 1.18
C GLN A 77 2.13 12.57 0.05
N PRO A 78 2.24 13.56 -0.85
CA PRO A 78 1.23 13.78 -1.90
C PRO A 78 1.13 12.60 -2.87
N ALA A 79 2.25 11.91 -3.17
CA ALA A 79 2.23 10.70 -3.98
C ALA A 79 1.39 9.58 -3.33
N TYR A 80 1.51 9.40 -2.02
CA TYR A 80 0.82 8.37 -1.26
C TYR A 80 -0.65 8.69 -1.07
N VAL A 81 -0.97 9.95 -0.74
CA VAL A 81 -2.35 10.39 -0.64
C VAL A 81 -3.05 10.33 -2.00
N GLY A 82 -2.36 10.68 -3.08
CA GLY A 82 -2.90 10.57 -4.44
C GLY A 82 -3.25 9.12 -4.80
N SER A 83 -2.36 8.16 -4.53
CA SER A 83 -2.67 6.75 -4.77
C SER A 83 -3.84 6.25 -3.91
N MET A 84 -3.92 6.71 -2.66
CA MET A 84 -5.03 6.41 -1.75
C MET A 84 -6.38 7.00 -2.21
N GLN A 85 -6.42 8.28 -2.58
CA GLN A 85 -7.61 8.93 -3.14
C GLN A 85 -8.07 8.22 -4.41
N ALA A 86 -7.14 7.88 -5.30
CA ALA A 86 -7.46 7.14 -6.50
C ALA A 86 -8.03 5.76 -6.16
N ALA A 87 -7.50 5.07 -5.14
CA ALA A 87 -7.94 3.73 -4.76
C ALA A 87 -9.35 3.77 -4.15
N LEU A 88 -9.59 4.72 -3.25
CA LEU A 88 -10.90 4.99 -2.67
C LEU A 88 -11.93 5.33 -3.76
N ARG A 89 -11.54 6.11 -4.77
CA ARG A 89 -12.40 6.47 -5.89
C ARG A 89 -12.73 5.28 -6.78
N ARG A 90 -11.75 4.43 -7.06
CA ARG A 90 -11.98 3.17 -7.81
C ARG A 90 -13.00 2.27 -7.10
N LEU A 91 -12.94 2.19 -5.78
CA LEU A 91 -13.87 1.41 -4.97
C LEU A 91 -15.22 2.11 -4.73
N GLY A 92 -15.40 3.34 -5.23
CA GLY A 92 -16.64 4.10 -5.09
C GLY A 92 -16.86 4.80 -3.75
N TYR A 93 -15.83 4.90 -2.90
CA TYR A 93 -15.90 5.57 -1.60
C TYR A 93 -15.60 7.07 -1.67
N TYR A 94 -14.89 7.52 -2.70
CA TYR A 94 -14.44 8.90 -2.86
C TYR A 94 -14.79 9.44 -4.24
N CYS A 95 -15.36 10.65 -4.29
CA CYS A 95 -15.76 11.31 -5.54
C CYS A 95 -15.00 12.61 -5.83
N GLY A 96 -14.09 13.01 -4.95
CA GLY A 96 -13.33 14.24 -5.07
C GLY A 96 -12.10 14.14 -6.00
N PRO A 97 -11.32 15.23 -6.10
CA PRO A 97 -10.11 15.27 -6.91
C PRO A 97 -9.00 14.38 -6.34
N VAL A 98 -8.15 13.84 -7.23
CA VAL A 98 -6.93 13.11 -6.82
C VAL A 98 -5.76 14.11 -6.86
N ASP A 99 -5.65 14.89 -5.79
CA ASP A 99 -4.70 16.01 -5.66
C ASP A 99 -3.59 15.76 -4.63
N GLY A 100 -3.67 14.67 -3.87
CA GLY A 100 -2.68 14.30 -2.87
C GLY A 100 -2.81 15.06 -1.55
N VAL A 101 -3.97 15.70 -1.31
CA VAL A 101 -4.26 16.41 -0.07
C VAL A 101 -5.19 15.59 0.82
N TYR A 102 -4.77 15.33 2.06
CA TYR A 102 -5.60 14.63 3.03
C TYR A 102 -6.65 15.60 3.61
N THR A 103 -7.85 15.58 3.06
CA THR A 103 -8.99 16.42 3.48
C THR A 103 -9.97 15.63 4.35
N GLU A 104 -10.94 16.33 4.95
CA GLU A 104 -12.04 15.70 5.69
C GLU A 104 -12.87 14.77 4.81
N GLU A 105 -13.06 15.08 3.52
CA GLU A 105 -13.74 14.20 2.56
C GLU A 105 -13.01 12.87 2.37
N VAL A 106 -11.69 12.88 2.41
CA VAL A 106 -10.86 11.66 2.35
C VAL A 106 -11.04 10.84 3.63
N ALA A 107 -11.04 11.50 4.79
CA ALA A 107 -11.30 10.84 6.08
C ALA A 107 -12.70 10.19 6.11
N ASP A 108 -13.71 10.86 5.58
CA ASP A 108 -15.07 10.33 5.43
C ASP A 108 -15.13 9.13 4.48
N ALA A 109 -14.42 9.19 3.36
CA ALA A 109 -14.31 8.06 2.43
C ALA A 109 -13.65 6.85 3.11
N ILE A 110 -12.60 7.07 3.91
CA ILE A 110 -11.97 6.02 4.72
C ILE A 110 -12.96 5.46 5.74
N ALA A 111 -13.73 6.30 6.43
CA ALA A 111 -14.73 5.85 7.39
C ALA A 111 -15.80 4.95 6.74
N ARG A 112 -16.23 5.27 5.51
CA ARG A 112 -17.16 4.44 4.72
C ARG A 112 -16.55 3.10 4.33
N LEU A 113 -15.30 3.09 3.86
CA LEU A 113 -14.55 1.87 3.57
C LEU A 113 -14.45 1.00 4.82
N GLN A 114 -14.02 1.58 5.95
CA GLN A 114 -13.87 0.87 7.22
C GLN A 114 -15.19 0.23 7.66
N LYS A 115 -16.30 0.98 7.55
CA LYS A 115 -17.64 0.46 7.86
C LYS A 115 -18.02 -0.73 6.97
N ASN A 116 -17.76 -0.63 5.67
CA ASN A 116 -18.09 -1.70 4.71
C ASN A 116 -17.21 -2.95 4.88
N CYS A 117 -15.96 -2.77 5.29
CA CYS A 117 -15.05 -3.87 5.58
C CYS A 117 -15.14 -4.39 7.03
N SER A 118 -16.19 -4.04 7.79
CA SER A 118 -16.38 -4.45 9.19
C SER A 118 -15.18 -4.12 10.11
N MET A 119 -14.49 -3.01 9.83
CA MET A 119 -13.39 -2.50 10.64
C MET A 119 -13.89 -1.52 11.68
N LYS A 120 -13.05 -1.22 12.69
CA LYS A 120 -13.31 -0.07 13.58
C LYS A 120 -13.31 1.21 12.75
N VAL A 121 -14.41 1.94 12.77
CA VAL A 121 -14.57 3.21 12.05
C VAL A 121 -13.82 4.31 12.82
N THR A 122 -12.69 4.74 12.27
CA THR A 122 -11.85 5.83 12.80
C THR A 122 -11.77 7.02 11.86
N GLY A 123 -12.02 6.83 10.57
CA GLY A 123 -11.80 7.87 9.54
C GLY A 123 -10.33 8.20 9.31
N THR A 124 -9.42 7.37 9.81
CA THR A 124 -7.97 7.57 9.71
C THR A 124 -7.30 6.44 8.95
N LEU A 125 -6.16 6.74 8.34
CA LEU A 125 -5.32 5.73 7.70
C LEU A 125 -4.79 4.76 8.77
N THR A 126 -5.10 3.48 8.63
CA THR A 126 -4.61 2.39 9.48
C THR A 126 -4.11 1.24 8.62
N ASP A 127 -3.33 0.31 9.18
CA ASP A 127 -2.81 -0.83 8.40
C ASP A 127 -3.90 -1.72 7.78
N PRO A 128 -5.05 -1.98 8.44
CA PRO A 128 -6.19 -2.63 7.77
C PRO A 128 -6.70 -1.86 6.55
N VAL A 129 -6.77 -0.53 6.62
CA VAL A 129 -7.18 0.32 5.49
C VAL A 129 -6.17 0.22 4.34
N ARG A 130 -4.86 0.27 4.65
CA ARG A 130 -3.79 0.12 3.63
C ARG A 130 -3.91 -1.20 2.89
N ARG A 131 -4.12 -2.30 3.62
CA ARG A 131 -4.36 -3.62 3.06
C ARG A 131 -5.61 -3.68 2.19
N ALA A 132 -6.73 -3.10 2.64
CA ALA A 132 -7.96 -3.04 1.85
C ALA A 132 -7.80 -2.26 0.54
N LEU A 133 -6.91 -1.25 0.52
CA LEU A 133 -6.60 -0.45 -0.65
C LEU A 133 -5.43 -1.00 -1.51
N HIS A 134 -4.84 -2.13 -1.14
CA HIS A 134 -3.63 -2.69 -1.76
C HIS A 134 -2.42 -1.75 -1.76
N LEU A 135 -2.39 -0.82 -0.79
CA LEU A 135 -1.31 0.14 -0.62
C LEU A 135 -0.19 -0.44 0.27
N PRO A 136 1.06 -0.05 -0.01
CA PRO A 136 2.19 -0.44 0.81
C PRO A 136 2.31 0.35 2.10
#